data_AF-A0A7T7HZI9-F1
#
_entry.id   AF-A0A7T7HZI9-F1
#
_cell.length_a   1.000
_cell.length_b   1.000
_cell.length_c   1.000
_cell.angle_alpha   90.00
_cell.angle_beta   90.00
_cell.angle_gamma   90.00
#
_symmetry.space_group_name_H-M   'P 1'
#
loop_
_entity.id
_entity.type
_entity.pdbx_description
1 polymer ?
#
loop_
_entity_poly.entity_id
_entity_poly.type
_entity_poly.pdbx_seq_one_letter_code
_entity_poly.pdbx_strand_id
1 'polypeptide(L)'
;MTDEKRCLTLRVVVPDPSQRGANVEVRALVDGRDILADAFTEGPGEDPQYLLVPGGPLTAASVSHEVRLAEASCTEGCCGALYVTIQRDGDYVLWDEWRNPDEDEVDLPAFRFEAQEYQREVERATTDRSWEWPARTVARLLEQRLRERPDWLARWECELGAVSAWSWEPDQVNVFLFHPGRSAIREDHPWLQFRMIVAVSSDDPVDQAERLAEQLVATDPRQAAEVCGGSPEFARQLGYPWPQRRRA
;
A
#
# COMPACT_ATOMS: atom_id res chain seq x y z
N MET A 1 18.73 10.26 28.29
CA MET A 1 18.27 9.30 27.27
C MET A 1 18.74 7.94 27.71
N THR A 2 17.82 7.10 28.19
CA THR A 2 18.16 5.76 28.69
C THR A 2 18.57 4.88 27.51
N ASP A 3 19.70 4.19 27.66
CA ASP A 3 20.28 3.19 26.76
C ASP A 3 19.46 1.88 26.80
N GLU A 4 18.13 2.01 26.77
CA GLU A 4 17.20 0.93 27.01
C GLU A 4 16.74 0.37 25.67
N LYS A 5 17.09 -0.90 25.45
CA LYS A 5 16.70 -1.65 24.25
C LYS A 5 15.18 -1.83 24.25
N ARG A 6 14.56 -1.43 23.14
CA ARG A 6 13.12 -1.51 22.93
C ARG A 6 12.77 -2.77 22.15
N CYS A 7 11.56 -3.27 22.35
CA CYS A 7 11.01 -4.38 21.59
C CYS A 7 10.01 -3.85 20.54
N LEU A 8 10.21 -4.18 19.27
CA LEU A 8 9.26 -3.88 18.21
C LEU A 8 8.30 -5.07 18.02
N THR A 9 7.02 -4.78 17.78
CA THR A 9 6.04 -5.73 17.28
C THR A 9 5.22 -5.09 16.18
N LEU A 10 5.18 -5.70 15.00
CA LEU A 10 4.41 -5.29 13.84
C LEU A 10 3.13 -6.10 13.78
N ARG A 11 1.99 -5.43 13.93
CA ARG A 11 0.68 -6.06 13.89
C ARG A 11 -0.08 -5.62 12.66
N VAL A 12 -0.57 -6.57 11.88
CA VAL A 12 -1.56 -6.28 10.84
C VAL A 12 -2.95 -6.25 11.46
N VAL A 13 -3.68 -5.16 11.23
CA VAL A 13 -5.07 -4.99 11.66
C VAL A 13 -5.96 -5.06 10.42
N VAL A 14 -6.86 -6.04 10.41
CA VAL A 14 -7.89 -6.19 9.39
C VAL A 14 -9.18 -5.58 9.93
N PRO A 15 -9.76 -4.57 9.25
CA PRO A 15 -10.99 -3.94 9.71
C PRO A 15 -12.18 -4.88 9.56
N ASP A 16 -13.22 -4.65 10.37
CA ASP A 16 -14.46 -5.40 10.28
C ASP A 16 -15.11 -5.18 8.89
N PRO A 17 -15.58 -6.23 8.19
CA PRO A 17 -16.22 -6.09 6.88
C PRO A 17 -17.41 -5.12 6.83
N SER A 18 -18.06 -4.84 7.97
CA SER A 18 -19.13 -3.85 8.08
C SER A 18 -18.63 -2.41 8.00
N GLN A 19 -17.35 -2.16 8.29
CA GLN A 19 -16.71 -0.84 8.24
C GLN A 19 -16.25 -0.52 6.81
N ARG A 20 -17.22 -0.13 5.97
CA ARG A 20 -16.94 0.25 4.58
C ARG A 20 -15.94 1.40 4.51
N GLY A 21 -14.90 1.23 3.69
CA GLY A 21 -13.84 2.23 3.47
C GLY A 21 -12.67 2.15 4.44
N ALA A 22 -12.71 1.27 5.44
CA ALA A 22 -11.60 1.09 6.38
C ALA A 22 -10.48 0.23 5.77
N ASN A 23 -9.22 0.67 5.86
CA ASN A 23 -8.09 -0.03 5.26
C ASN A 23 -7.49 -1.10 6.18
N VAL A 24 -6.87 -2.11 5.58
CA VAL A 24 -5.94 -2.98 6.30
C VAL A 24 -4.67 -2.17 6.57
N GLU A 25 -4.16 -2.23 7.79
CA GLU A 25 -3.07 -1.37 8.23
C GLU A 25 -2.03 -2.14 9.05
N VAL A 26 -0.79 -1.65 9.01
CA VAL A 26 0.27 -2.09 9.93
C VAL A 26 0.34 -1.14 11.12
N ARG A 27 0.27 -1.70 12.33
CA ARG A 27 0.50 -1.00 13.60
C ARG A 27 1.88 -1.38 14.14
N ALA A 28 2.72 -0.39 14.38
CA ALA A 28 4.02 -0.58 15.03
C ALA A 28 3.88 -0.38 16.53
N LEU A 29 4.12 -1.44 17.30
CA LEU A 29 4.08 -1.42 18.76
C LEU A 29 5.51 -1.43 19.30
N VAL A 30 5.87 -0.42 20.10
CA VAL A 30 7.17 -0.35 20.79
C VAL A 30 6.93 -0.60 22.28
N ASP A 31 7.52 -1.67 22.81
CA ASP A 31 7.26 -2.19 24.16
C ASP A 31 5.75 -2.38 24.43
N GLY A 32 5.01 -2.77 23.40
CA GLY A 32 3.56 -2.97 23.46
C GLY A 32 2.71 -1.70 23.35
N ARG A 33 3.31 -0.52 23.17
CA ARG A 33 2.59 0.75 22.94
C ARG A 33 2.45 1.02 21.45
N ASP A 34 1.23 1.32 21.00
CA ASP A 34 0.94 1.63 19.60
C ASP A 34 1.39 3.07 19.27
N ILE A 35 2.46 3.18 18.49
CA ILE A 35 3.05 4.48 18.13
C ILE A 35 2.11 5.32 17.29
N LEU A 36 1.32 4.70 16.42
CA LEU A 36 0.38 5.44 15.58
C LEU A 36 -0.77 6.01 16.41
N ALA A 37 -1.26 5.27 17.41
CA ALA A 37 -2.31 5.77 18.30
C ALA A 37 -1.86 6.99 19.12
N ASP A 38 -0.56 7.08 19.43
CA ASP A 38 0.02 8.18 20.20
C ASP A 38 0.38 9.40 19.33
N ALA A 39 0.79 9.18 18.07
CA ALA A 39 1.41 10.22 17.24
C ALA A 39 0.66 10.58 15.94
N PHE A 40 -0.31 9.78 15.50
CA PHE A 40 -1.03 10.07 14.25
C PHE A 40 -2.43 9.46 14.20
N THR A 41 -3.46 10.30 14.41
CA THR A 41 -4.87 9.87 14.47
C THR A 41 -5.71 10.21 13.23
N GLU A 42 -5.13 10.90 12.24
CA GLU A 42 -5.85 11.40 11.06
C GLU A 42 -6.09 10.32 9.98
N GLY A 43 -5.47 9.14 10.13
CA GLY A 43 -5.62 8.06 9.17
C GLY A 43 -5.06 6.72 9.63
N PRO A 44 -5.21 5.69 8.77
CA PRO A 44 -4.72 4.36 9.07
C PRO A 44 -3.20 4.27 8.94
N GLY A 45 -2.64 3.23 9.56
CA GLY A 45 -1.28 2.79 9.24
C GLY A 45 -1.16 2.34 7.79
N GLU A 46 0.07 2.34 7.28
CA GLU A 46 0.36 1.98 5.90
C GLU A 46 -0.06 0.54 5.60
N ASP A 47 -0.51 0.29 4.37
CA ASP A 47 -0.97 -1.03 3.96
C ASP A 47 0.19 -2.05 4.00
N PRO A 48 -0.02 -3.27 4.55
CA PRO A 48 0.99 -4.33 4.58
C PRO A 48 1.62 -4.65 3.22
N GLN A 49 0.91 -4.42 2.11
CA GLN A 49 1.41 -4.68 0.76
C GLN A 49 2.56 -3.76 0.34
N TYR A 50 2.72 -2.61 1.01
CA TYR A 50 3.82 -1.67 0.76
C TYR A 50 4.90 -1.79 1.83
N LEU A 51 4.50 -1.98 3.08
CA LEU A 51 5.42 -1.95 4.22
C LEU A 51 6.08 -3.32 4.50
N LEU A 52 5.33 -4.42 4.33
CA LEU A 52 5.73 -5.79 4.68
C LEU A 52 6.02 -6.64 3.43
N VAL A 53 7.00 -6.17 2.65
CA VAL A 53 7.54 -6.88 1.48
C VAL A 53 8.99 -7.29 1.70
N PRO A 54 9.47 -8.40 1.10
CA PRO A 54 10.86 -8.81 1.24
C PRO A 54 11.84 -7.72 0.77
N GLY A 55 12.77 -7.32 1.65
CA GLY A 55 13.68 -6.21 1.37
C GLY A 55 12.97 -4.85 1.28
N GLY A 56 11.76 -4.74 1.82
CA GLY A 56 10.90 -3.56 1.77
C GLY A 56 11.32 -2.45 2.72
N PRO A 57 10.46 -1.42 2.88
CA PRO A 57 10.80 -0.18 3.58
C PRO A 57 11.26 -0.37 5.03
N LEU A 58 10.74 -1.37 5.76
CA LEU A 58 11.19 -1.64 7.14
C LEU A 58 12.54 -2.39 7.21
N THR A 59 13.23 -2.63 6.10
CA THR A 59 14.52 -3.33 6.12
C THR A 59 15.62 -2.37 6.54
N ALA A 60 16.11 -2.49 7.76
CA ALA A 60 17.16 -1.62 8.27
C ALA A 60 18.51 -1.85 7.54
N ALA A 61 19.02 -0.80 6.90
CA ALA A 61 20.29 -0.77 6.20
C ALA A 61 21.27 0.21 6.85
N SER A 62 22.56 0.11 6.53
CA SER A 62 23.57 1.04 7.05
C SER A 62 23.37 2.48 6.58
N VAL A 63 22.75 2.65 5.40
CA VAL A 63 22.33 3.94 4.88
C VAL A 63 20.93 4.22 5.42
N SER A 64 20.77 5.36 6.09
CA SER A 64 19.48 5.80 6.60
C SER A 64 18.50 6.05 5.44
N HIS A 65 17.24 5.74 5.68
CA HIS A 65 16.17 6.00 4.72
C HIS A 65 14.87 6.27 5.46
N GLU A 66 14.04 7.12 4.87
CA GLU A 66 12.75 7.49 5.41
C GLU A 66 11.67 6.47 5.01
N VAL A 67 10.77 6.17 5.96
CA VAL A 67 9.68 5.22 5.79
C VAL A 67 8.37 5.85 6.26
N ARG A 68 7.34 5.78 5.42
CA ARG A 68 5.99 6.18 5.78
C ARG A 68 5.30 5.07 6.57
N LEU A 69 4.86 5.38 7.79
CA LEU A 69 4.15 4.45 8.65
C LEU A 69 2.63 4.64 8.61
N ALA A 70 2.16 5.84 8.29
CA ALA A 70 0.74 6.16 8.18
C ALA A 70 0.52 7.34 7.23
N GLU A 71 -0.67 7.40 6.62
CA GLU A 71 -1.12 8.55 5.81
C GLU A 71 -2.56 8.91 6.22
N ALA A 72 -2.88 10.20 6.21
CA ALA A 72 -4.23 10.66 6.49
C ALA A 72 -5.25 10.06 5.53
N SER A 73 -6.48 9.86 6.02
CA SER A 73 -7.57 9.29 5.20
C SER A 73 -7.99 10.18 4.03
N CYS A 74 -7.70 11.48 4.10
CA CYS A 74 -7.95 12.45 3.03
C CYS A 74 -6.86 12.37 1.96
N THR A 75 -5.67 12.85 2.27
CA THR A 75 -4.39 12.70 1.57
C THR A 75 -3.30 13.28 2.46
N GLU A 76 -2.03 12.92 2.22
CA GLU A 76 -0.87 13.56 2.88
C GLU A 76 -0.90 15.10 2.79
N GLY A 77 -1.27 15.65 1.63
CA GLY A 77 -1.31 17.11 1.42
C GLY A 77 -2.44 17.84 2.16
N CYS A 78 -3.31 17.13 2.87
CA CYS A 78 -4.45 17.71 3.58
C CYS A 78 -4.33 17.57 5.11
N CYS A 79 -4.00 16.40 5.64
CA CYS A 79 -3.85 16.16 7.09
C CYS A 79 -2.59 15.37 7.42
N GLY A 80 -1.58 15.43 6.55
CA GLY A 80 -0.26 14.87 6.81
C GLY A 80 -0.16 13.36 6.71
N ALA A 81 0.98 12.88 7.18
CA ALA A 81 1.40 11.49 7.18
C ALA A 81 2.50 11.34 8.24
N LEU A 82 2.67 10.16 8.82
CA LEU A 82 3.75 9.90 9.77
C LEU A 82 4.91 9.18 9.07
N TYR A 83 6.09 9.79 9.13
CA TYR A 83 7.34 9.24 8.63
C TYR A 83 8.34 9.01 9.78
N VAL A 84 9.21 8.02 9.58
CA VAL A 84 10.36 7.72 10.46
C VAL A 84 11.60 7.47 9.62
N THR A 85 12.77 7.92 10.09
CA THR A 85 14.05 7.51 9.52
C THR A 85 14.52 6.22 10.17
N ILE A 86 14.87 5.22 9.35
CA ILE A 86 15.37 3.92 9.81
C ILE A 86 16.84 3.80 9.41
N GLN A 87 17.69 3.48 10.37
CA GLN A 87 19.10 3.18 10.14
C GLN A 87 19.58 2.01 10.98
N ARG A 88 20.38 1.13 10.39
CA ARG A 88 21.16 0.14 11.13
C ARG A 88 22.53 0.71 11.50
N ASP A 89 22.80 0.78 12.79
CA ASP A 89 24.09 1.14 13.37
C ASP A 89 24.67 -0.07 14.14
N GLY A 90 25.51 -0.84 13.45
CA GLY A 90 26.12 -2.06 13.98
C GLY A 90 25.08 -3.11 14.42
N ASP A 91 25.04 -3.33 15.74
CA ASP A 91 24.15 -4.29 16.40
C ASP A 91 22.77 -3.70 16.75
N TYR A 92 22.48 -2.48 16.28
CA TYR A 92 21.26 -1.78 16.61
C TYR A 92 20.56 -1.22 15.37
N VAL A 93 19.24 -1.10 15.48
CA VAL A 93 18.41 -0.36 14.53
C VAL A 93 17.84 0.85 15.26
N LEU A 94 18.01 2.02 14.65
CA LEU A 94 17.52 3.30 15.13
C LEU A 94 16.30 3.70 14.30
N TRP A 95 15.25 4.11 15.01
CA TRP A 95 14.10 4.82 14.47
C TRP A 95 14.12 6.22 15.07
N ASP A 96 14.34 7.23 14.25
CA ASP A 96 14.43 8.63 14.67
C ASP A 96 13.95 9.57 13.56
N GLU A 97 14.26 10.87 13.70
CA GLU A 97 13.90 11.93 12.74
C GLU A 97 12.43 11.86 12.28
N TRP A 98 11.53 11.66 13.25
CA TRP A 98 10.10 11.62 13.02
C TRP A 98 9.63 12.87 12.30
N ARG A 99 8.84 12.69 11.24
CA ARG A 99 8.34 13.80 10.42
C ARG A 99 6.87 13.64 10.13
N ASN A 100 6.14 14.74 10.29
CA ASN A 100 4.79 14.91 9.78
C ASN A 100 4.78 16.17 8.90
N PRO A 101 4.43 16.09 7.60
CA PRO A 101 4.37 17.27 6.74
C PRO A 101 3.44 18.39 7.22
N ASP A 102 2.44 18.07 8.04
CA ASP A 102 1.41 19.01 8.52
C ASP A 102 1.74 19.60 9.92
N GLU A 103 2.80 19.11 10.58
CA GLU A 103 3.21 19.56 11.92
C GLU A 103 4.71 19.89 11.96
N ASP A 104 5.10 20.90 12.74
CA ASP A 104 6.50 21.33 12.84
C ASP A 104 7.38 20.31 13.58
N GLU A 105 6.83 19.62 14.58
CA GLU A 105 7.53 18.61 15.39
C GLU A 105 6.58 17.46 15.75
N VAL A 106 7.09 16.23 15.69
CA VAL A 106 6.38 15.03 16.17
C VAL A 106 6.94 14.65 17.54
N ASP A 107 6.10 14.60 18.57
CA ASP A 107 6.50 14.26 19.95
C ASP A 107 6.72 12.74 20.13
N LEU A 108 7.73 12.21 19.43
CA LEU A 108 8.19 10.83 19.56
C LEU A 108 9.70 10.79 19.83
N PRO A 109 10.16 9.99 20.80
CA PRO A 109 11.59 9.82 21.03
C PRO A 109 12.22 8.96 19.93
N ALA A 110 13.54 9.02 19.83
CA ALA A 110 14.29 8.01 19.10
C ALA A 110 14.14 6.65 19.79
N PHE A 111 13.87 5.60 19.01
CA PHE A 111 13.85 4.21 19.50
C PHE A 111 15.07 3.46 19.01
N ARG A 112 15.56 2.57 19.88
CA ARG A 112 16.72 1.71 19.62
C ARG A 112 16.33 0.26 19.84
N PHE A 113 16.47 -0.54 18.80
CA PHE A 113 16.18 -1.97 18.80
C PHE A 113 17.46 -2.77 18.64
N GLU A 114 17.53 -3.99 19.20
CA GLU A 114 18.60 -4.92 18.85
C GLU A 114 18.38 -5.41 17.40
N ALA A 115 19.44 -5.38 16.59
CA ALA A 115 19.30 -5.55 15.14
C ALA A 115 18.79 -6.94 14.74
N GLN A 116 19.16 -7.99 15.47
CA GLN A 116 18.68 -9.34 15.18
C GLN A 116 17.22 -9.54 15.61
N GLU A 117 16.78 -8.94 16.72
CA GLU A 117 15.38 -8.92 17.16
C GLU A 117 14.49 -8.17 16.18
N TYR A 118 14.93 -6.97 15.78
CA TYR A 118 14.25 -6.16 14.78
C TYR A 118 14.09 -6.92 13.46
N GLN A 119 15.18 -7.49 12.94
CA GLN A 119 15.15 -8.24 11.68
C GLN A 119 14.22 -9.46 11.77
N ARG A 120 14.27 -10.21 12.88
CA ARG A 120 13.38 -11.35 13.10
C ARG A 120 11.91 -10.94 13.09
N GLU A 121 11.57 -9.80 13.70
CA GLU A 121 10.20 -9.30 13.71
C GLU A 121 9.74 -8.85 12.32
N VAL A 122 10.57 -8.11 11.58
CA VAL A 122 10.26 -7.69 10.20
C VAL A 122 10.07 -8.91 9.30
N GLU A 123 10.93 -9.92 9.40
CA GLU A 123 10.82 -11.17 8.64
C GLU A 123 9.56 -11.97 9.00
N ARG A 124 9.25 -12.07 10.30
CA ARG A 124 8.04 -12.72 10.80
C ARG A 124 6.80 -12.03 10.23
N ALA A 125 6.70 -10.71 10.37
CA ALA A 125 5.56 -9.93 9.89
C ALA A 125 5.44 -9.98 8.36
N THR A 126 6.56 -9.98 7.64
CA THR A 126 6.59 -10.12 6.17
C THR A 126 6.16 -11.51 5.70
N THR A 127 6.44 -12.56 6.48
CA THR A 127 6.07 -13.95 6.14
C THR A 127 4.65 -14.29 6.59
N ASP A 128 4.13 -13.59 7.60
CA ASP A 128 2.78 -13.81 8.12
C ASP A 128 1.72 -13.37 7.10
N ARG A 129 0.98 -14.36 6.59
CA ARG A 129 -0.14 -14.18 5.66
C ARG A 129 -1.47 -14.65 6.26
N SER A 130 -1.54 -14.95 7.57
CA SER A 130 -2.77 -15.48 8.18
C SER A 130 -3.91 -14.47 8.24
N TRP A 131 -3.62 -13.20 7.98
CA TRP A 131 -4.59 -12.10 7.94
C TRP A 131 -5.26 -11.94 6.55
N GLU A 132 -4.73 -12.59 5.51
CA GLU A 132 -5.32 -12.51 4.17
C GLU A 132 -6.57 -13.39 4.09
N TRP A 133 -7.69 -12.80 3.66
CA TRP A 133 -8.85 -13.55 3.19
C TRP A 133 -8.67 -13.92 1.69
N PRO A 134 -9.46 -14.86 1.13
CA PRO A 134 -9.21 -15.39 -0.22
C PRO A 134 -9.00 -14.34 -1.31
N ALA A 135 -9.85 -13.31 -1.38
CA ALA A 135 -9.69 -12.24 -2.37
C ALA A 135 -8.41 -11.42 -2.18
N ARG A 136 -7.95 -11.22 -0.94
CA ARG A 136 -6.69 -10.53 -0.65
C ARG A 136 -5.48 -11.34 -1.10
N THR A 137 -5.52 -12.66 -0.92
CA THR A 137 -4.52 -13.57 -1.47
C THR A 137 -4.52 -13.55 -3.00
N VAL A 138 -5.70 -13.60 -3.64
CA VAL A 138 -5.81 -13.47 -5.11
C VAL A 138 -5.24 -12.14 -5.59
N ALA A 139 -5.59 -11.02 -4.94
CA ALA A 139 -5.10 -9.69 -5.31
C ALA A 139 -3.57 -9.61 -5.31
N ARG A 140 -2.92 -10.04 -4.21
CA ARG A 140 -1.45 -10.05 -4.10
C ARG A 140 -0.80 -10.92 -5.17
N LEU A 141 -1.32 -12.14 -5.33
CA LEU A 141 -0.79 -13.12 -6.28
C LEU A 141 -1.00 -12.69 -7.74
N LEU A 142 -2.10 -12.00 -8.02
CA LEU A 142 -2.40 -11.42 -9.33
C LEU A 142 -1.45 -10.24 -9.60
N GLU A 143 -1.26 -9.35 -8.62
CA GLU A 143 -0.33 -8.21 -8.77
C GLU A 143 1.08 -8.68 -9.11
N GLN A 144 1.60 -9.67 -8.38
CA GLN A 144 2.92 -10.24 -8.64
C GLN A 144 3.05 -10.72 -10.10
N ARG A 145 2.08 -11.53 -10.56
CA ARG A 145 2.07 -12.07 -11.93
C ARG A 145 1.96 -10.99 -13.00
N LEU A 146 1.14 -9.96 -12.75
CA LEU A 146 1.01 -8.85 -13.68
C LEU A 146 2.29 -8.01 -13.75
N ARG A 147 3.00 -7.82 -12.61
CA ARG A 147 4.29 -7.13 -12.58
C ARG A 147 5.41 -7.91 -13.26
N GLU A 148 5.37 -9.25 -13.22
CA GLU A 148 6.30 -10.13 -13.95
C GLU A 148 6.08 -10.09 -15.48
N ARG A 149 4.96 -9.53 -15.95
CA ARG A 149 4.60 -9.41 -17.36
C ARG A 149 4.40 -7.92 -17.72
N PRO A 150 5.43 -7.07 -17.83
CA PRO A 150 5.22 -5.65 -18.12
C PRO A 150 4.78 -5.36 -19.56
N ASP A 151 5.12 -6.24 -20.51
CA ASP A 151 4.96 -6.00 -21.96
C ASP A 151 3.51 -5.79 -22.40
N TRP A 152 2.53 -6.43 -21.74
CA TRP A 152 1.13 -6.28 -22.13
C TRP A 152 0.61 -4.86 -21.82
N LEU A 153 1.08 -4.21 -20.76
CA LEU A 153 0.70 -2.83 -20.44
C LEU A 153 1.43 -1.82 -21.32
N ALA A 154 2.70 -2.08 -21.63
CA ALA A 154 3.47 -1.23 -22.54
C ALA A 154 2.80 -1.12 -23.91
N ARG A 155 2.20 -2.21 -24.41
CA ARG A 155 1.41 -2.22 -25.65
C ARG A 155 0.25 -1.22 -25.65
N TRP A 156 -0.32 -0.91 -24.49
CA TRP A 156 -1.49 -0.05 -24.35
C TRP A 156 -1.15 1.31 -23.73
N GLU A 157 0.14 1.62 -23.57
CA GLU A 157 0.62 2.80 -22.85
C GLU A 157 -0.02 2.88 -21.47
N CYS A 158 0.00 1.77 -20.73
CA CYS A 158 -0.51 1.72 -19.37
C CYS A 158 0.59 1.36 -18.37
N GLU A 159 0.33 1.68 -17.11
CA GLU A 159 1.14 1.28 -15.97
C GLU A 159 0.25 0.65 -14.90
N LEU A 160 0.72 -0.44 -14.28
CA LEU A 160 -0.01 -1.07 -13.17
C LEU A 160 0.08 -0.18 -11.94
N GLY A 161 -1.07 0.27 -11.47
CA GLY A 161 -1.22 1.06 -10.26
C GLY A 161 -1.08 0.20 -9.01
N ALA A 162 -2.11 -0.61 -8.75
CA ALA A 162 -2.23 -1.52 -7.61
C ALA A 162 -3.29 -2.58 -7.91
N VAL A 163 -3.22 -3.72 -7.22
CA VAL A 163 -4.31 -4.69 -7.17
C VAL A 163 -4.79 -4.81 -5.73
N SER A 164 -6.07 -4.58 -5.48
CA SER A 164 -6.59 -4.42 -4.12
C SER A 164 -7.86 -5.22 -3.89
N ALA A 165 -7.90 -5.94 -2.77
CA ALA A 165 -9.13 -6.50 -2.22
C ALA A 165 -9.51 -5.74 -0.96
N TRP A 166 -10.79 -5.39 -0.85
CA TRP A 166 -11.34 -4.67 0.30
C TRP A 166 -12.14 -5.63 1.19
N SER A 167 -12.04 -5.48 2.51
CA SER A 167 -12.71 -6.41 3.44
C SER A 167 -14.24 -6.35 3.33
N TRP A 168 -14.80 -5.20 2.92
CA TRP A 168 -16.24 -4.99 2.74
C TRP A 168 -16.78 -5.43 1.36
N GLU A 169 -15.92 -5.90 0.45
CA GLU A 169 -16.25 -6.45 -0.86
C GLU A 169 -15.44 -7.76 -1.08
N PRO A 170 -15.71 -8.81 -0.27
CA PRO A 170 -14.82 -9.98 -0.16
C PRO A 170 -14.83 -10.91 -1.38
N ASP A 171 -15.73 -10.69 -2.33
CA ASP A 171 -15.97 -11.48 -3.54
C ASP A 171 -15.42 -10.80 -4.81
N GLN A 172 -14.63 -9.74 -4.66
CA GLN A 172 -14.00 -9.07 -5.80
C GLN A 172 -12.60 -8.53 -5.52
N VAL A 173 -11.86 -8.35 -6.59
CA VAL A 173 -10.54 -7.73 -6.66
C VAL A 173 -10.60 -6.54 -7.60
N ASN A 174 -9.95 -5.44 -7.21
CA ASN A 174 -9.86 -4.22 -7.98
C ASN A 174 -8.47 -4.10 -8.60
N VAL A 175 -8.39 -3.95 -9.91
CA VAL A 175 -7.14 -3.68 -10.62
C VAL A 175 -7.14 -2.21 -11.05
N PHE A 176 -6.14 -1.46 -10.61
CA PHE A 176 -5.99 -0.05 -10.94
C PHE A 176 -4.85 0.14 -11.94
N LEU A 177 -5.10 0.92 -12.99
CA LEU A 177 -4.13 1.20 -14.05
C LEU A 177 -4.05 2.71 -14.31
N PHE A 178 -2.89 3.16 -14.76
CA PHE A 178 -2.66 4.54 -15.18
C PHE A 178 -2.37 4.58 -16.68
N HIS A 179 -2.85 5.62 -17.37
CA HIS A 179 -2.57 5.89 -18.78
C HIS A 179 -2.22 7.38 -18.97
N PRO A 180 -1.12 7.74 -19.67
CA PRO A 180 -0.11 6.85 -20.27
C PRO A 180 0.83 6.17 -19.25
N GLY A 181 0.73 6.54 -17.97
CA GLY A 181 1.52 6.03 -16.86
C GLY A 181 1.56 7.04 -15.71
N ARG A 182 2.21 6.72 -14.59
CA ARG A 182 2.32 7.61 -13.43
C ARG A 182 3.33 8.75 -13.64
N SER A 183 4.25 8.63 -14.60
CA SER A 183 5.18 9.73 -14.95
C SER A 183 4.43 10.98 -15.39
N ALA A 184 3.31 10.82 -16.10
CA ALA A 184 2.46 11.94 -16.51
C ALA A 184 1.97 12.77 -15.31
N ILE A 185 1.72 12.15 -14.15
CA ILE A 185 1.31 12.87 -12.94
C ILE A 185 2.46 13.75 -12.42
N ARG A 186 3.69 13.22 -12.42
CA ARG A 186 4.88 13.94 -11.93
C ARG A 186 5.28 15.08 -12.85
N GLU A 187 4.99 14.95 -14.13
CA GLU A 187 5.30 15.91 -15.19
C GLU A 187 4.14 16.91 -15.45
N ASP A 188 3.08 16.86 -14.62
CA ASP A 188 1.88 17.68 -14.78
C ASP A 188 1.26 17.57 -16.20
N HIS A 189 1.26 16.34 -16.71
CA HIS A 189 0.68 15.97 -17.99
C HIS A 189 -0.68 15.28 -17.81
N PRO A 190 -1.58 15.39 -18.80
CA PRO A 190 -2.88 14.72 -18.72
C PRO A 190 -2.76 13.21 -18.53
N TRP A 191 -3.56 12.67 -17.61
CA TRP A 191 -3.53 11.25 -17.26
C TRP A 191 -4.93 10.73 -16.93
N LEU A 192 -5.12 9.42 -16.99
CA LEU A 192 -6.33 8.74 -16.52
C LEU A 192 -5.98 7.59 -15.59
N GLN A 193 -6.82 7.40 -14.57
CA GLN A 193 -6.86 6.18 -13.77
C GLN A 193 -8.04 5.33 -14.22
N PHE A 194 -7.78 4.05 -14.44
CA PHE A 194 -8.79 3.04 -14.72
C PHE A 194 -8.93 2.11 -13.53
N ARG A 195 -10.17 1.71 -13.21
CA ARG A 195 -10.51 0.65 -12.26
C ARG A 195 -11.21 -0.48 -13.01
N MET A 196 -10.68 -1.68 -12.89
CA MET A 196 -11.32 -2.91 -13.32
C MET A 196 -11.73 -3.72 -12.10
N ILE A 197 -12.95 -4.27 -12.11
CA ILE A 197 -13.46 -5.14 -11.06
C ILE A 197 -13.45 -6.57 -11.59
N VAL A 198 -12.81 -7.46 -10.85
CA VAL A 198 -12.68 -8.87 -11.17
C VAL A 198 -13.35 -9.68 -10.06
N ALA A 199 -14.35 -10.48 -10.43
CA ALA A 199 -15.01 -11.37 -9.47
C ALA A 199 -14.06 -12.50 -9.05
N VAL A 200 -14.08 -12.85 -7.77
CA VAL A 200 -13.34 -13.99 -7.22
C VAL A 200 -14.29 -14.96 -6.54
N SER A 201 -13.99 -16.25 -6.66
CA SER A 201 -14.72 -17.33 -6.01
C SER A 201 -13.98 -17.81 -4.77
N SER A 202 -14.51 -18.85 -4.12
CA SER A 202 -13.82 -19.58 -3.05
C SER A 202 -12.85 -20.65 -3.57
N ASP A 203 -12.58 -20.70 -4.87
CA ASP A 203 -11.62 -21.65 -5.45
C ASP A 203 -10.20 -21.35 -4.96
N ASP A 204 -9.25 -22.23 -5.26
CA ASP A 204 -7.84 -22.03 -4.89
C ASP A 204 -7.32 -20.65 -5.38
N PRO A 205 -6.82 -19.79 -4.47
CA PRO A 205 -6.35 -18.45 -4.84
C PRO A 205 -5.21 -18.42 -5.85
N VAL A 206 -4.36 -19.45 -5.88
CA VAL A 206 -3.21 -19.53 -6.81
C VAL A 206 -3.71 -19.78 -8.23
N ASP A 207 -4.61 -20.74 -8.40
CA ASP A 207 -5.23 -21.06 -9.70
C ASP A 207 -6.11 -19.92 -10.20
N GLN A 208 -6.87 -19.27 -9.30
CA GLN A 208 -7.65 -18.10 -9.66
C GLN A 208 -6.76 -16.96 -10.16
N ALA A 209 -5.70 -16.61 -9.42
CA ALA A 209 -4.80 -15.53 -9.82
C ALA A 209 -4.09 -15.80 -11.15
N GLU A 210 -3.72 -17.05 -11.46
CA GLU A 210 -3.15 -17.41 -12.78
C GLU A 210 -4.16 -17.20 -13.91
N ARG A 211 -5.37 -17.76 -13.78
CA ARG A 211 -6.42 -17.61 -14.80
C ARG A 211 -6.77 -16.15 -15.04
N LEU A 212 -6.88 -15.36 -13.97
CA LEU A 212 -7.18 -13.94 -14.07
C LEU A 212 -6.02 -13.19 -14.75
N ALA A 213 -4.77 -13.51 -14.43
CA ALA A 213 -3.63 -12.92 -15.11
C ALA A 213 -3.66 -13.21 -16.61
N GLU A 214 -3.88 -14.46 -17.02
CA GLU A 214 -4.01 -14.86 -18.43
C GLU A 214 -5.14 -14.11 -19.16
N GLN A 215 -6.29 -13.95 -18.51
CA GLN A 215 -7.42 -13.19 -19.07
C GLN A 215 -7.09 -11.71 -19.27
N LEU A 216 -6.48 -11.08 -18.27
CA LEU A 216 -6.17 -9.65 -18.30
C LEU A 216 -5.15 -9.31 -19.39
N VAL A 217 -4.09 -10.11 -19.53
CA VAL A 217 -3.03 -9.84 -20.52
C VAL A 217 -3.48 -10.05 -21.96
N ALA A 218 -4.59 -10.77 -22.19
CA ALA A 218 -5.08 -11.11 -23.52
C ALA A 218 -5.82 -9.95 -24.24
N THR A 219 -6.23 -8.91 -23.51
CA THR A 219 -7.11 -7.84 -24.02
C THR A 219 -6.57 -6.44 -23.69
N ASP A 220 -7.10 -5.40 -24.35
CA ASP A 220 -6.87 -4.02 -23.92
C ASP A 220 -7.57 -3.80 -22.57
N PRO A 221 -6.83 -3.55 -21.47
CA PRO A 221 -7.44 -3.42 -20.16
C PRO A 221 -8.40 -2.23 -20.05
N ARG A 222 -8.24 -1.21 -20.89
CA ARG A 222 -9.08 0.00 -20.85
C ARG A 222 -10.49 -0.28 -21.37
N GLN A 223 -10.71 -1.34 -22.14
CA GLN A 223 -12.02 -1.71 -22.66
C GLN A 223 -12.94 -2.31 -21.58
N ALA A 224 -12.35 -2.97 -20.58
CA ALA A 224 -13.07 -3.62 -19.49
C ALA A 224 -13.03 -2.81 -18.18
N ALA A 225 -12.43 -1.62 -18.19
CA ALA A 225 -12.23 -0.78 -17.02
C ALA A 225 -13.01 0.54 -17.11
N GLU A 226 -13.38 1.08 -15.96
CA GLU A 226 -14.03 2.38 -15.84
C GLU A 226 -13.01 3.45 -15.45
N VAL A 227 -13.14 4.66 -16.00
CA VAL A 227 -12.33 5.80 -15.53
C VAL A 227 -12.77 6.16 -14.11
N CYS A 228 -11.83 6.17 -13.17
CA CYS A 228 -12.07 6.49 -11.76
C CYS A 228 -11.28 7.70 -11.26
N GLY A 229 -10.37 8.26 -12.06
CA GLY A 229 -9.55 9.41 -11.70
C GLY A 229 -8.78 9.97 -12.91
N GLY A 230 -8.10 11.10 -12.73
CA GLY A 230 -7.28 11.75 -13.76
C GLY A 230 -7.79 13.11 -14.24
N SER A 231 -7.64 13.39 -15.53
CA SER A 231 -7.96 14.67 -16.16
C SER A 231 -9.31 14.61 -16.93
N PRO A 232 -10.35 15.38 -16.54
CA PRO A 232 -11.67 15.34 -17.19
C PRO A 232 -11.67 15.68 -18.68
N GLU A 233 -10.87 16.66 -19.09
CA GLU A 233 -10.72 17.07 -20.49
C GLU A 233 -10.08 15.96 -21.32
N PHE A 234 -9.09 15.26 -20.75
CA PHE A 234 -8.39 14.18 -21.41
C PHE A 234 -9.28 12.94 -21.59
N ALA A 235 -10.08 12.60 -20.58
CA ALA A 235 -11.11 11.56 -20.70
C ALA A 235 -12.07 11.85 -21.86
N ARG A 236 -12.56 13.09 -21.96
CA ARG A 236 -13.44 13.53 -23.04
C ARG A 236 -12.78 13.43 -24.42
N GLN A 237 -11.51 13.84 -24.54
CA GLN A 237 -10.75 13.73 -25.78
C GLN A 237 -10.56 12.28 -26.23
N LEU A 238 -10.35 11.37 -25.27
CA LEU A 238 -10.20 9.93 -25.52
C LEU A 238 -11.54 9.17 -25.62
N GLY A 239 -12.68 9.85 -25.45
CA GLY A 239 -14.01 9.26 -25.57
C GLY A 239 -14.49 8.48 -24.35
N TYR A 240 -13.84 8.62 -23.19
CA TYR A 240 -14.25 7.95 -21.96
C TYR A 240 -15.28 8.79 -21.17
N PRO A 241 -16.28 8.14 -20.55
CA PRO A 241 -17.17 8.82 -19.62
C PRO A 241 -16.40 9.27 -18.38
N TRP A 242 -16.65 10.50 -17.92
CA TRP A 242 -16.08 10.99 -16.67
C TRP A 242 -16.93 10.49 -15.48
N PRO A 243 -16.33 9.95 -14.41
CA PRO A 243 -17.08 9.49 -13.25
C PRO A 243 -17.88 10.65 -12.66
N GLN A 244 -19.19 10.47 -12.57
CA GLN A 244 -20.03 11.38 -11.79
C GLN A 244 -19.62 11.23 -10.32
N ARG A 245 -19.38 12.33 -9.61
CA ARG A 245 -19.15 12.27 -8.17
C ARG A 245 -20.30 11.51 -7.53
N ARG A 246 -20.06 10.28 -7.08
CA ARG A 246 -20.97 9.63 -6.12
C ARG A 246 -20.90 10.52 -4.89
N ARG A 247 -22.01 11.22 -4.58
CA ARG A 247 -22.15 11.85 -3.27
C ARG A 247 -21.96 10.74 -2.24
N ALA A 248 -20.92 10.88 -1.41
CA ALA A 248 -20.78 10.10 -0.19
C ALA A 248 -21.99 10.34 0.72
#